data_AF-A0A2W0AAL0-F1
#
_entry.id   AF-A0A2W0AAL0-F1
#
_cell.length_a   1.000
_cell.length_b   1.000
_cell.length_c   1.000
_cell.angle_alpha   90.00
_cell.angle_beta   90.00
_cell.angle_gamma   90.00
#
_symmetry.space_group_name_H-M   'P 1'
#
loop_
_entity.id
_entity.type
_entity.pdbx_description
1 polymer ?
#
loop_
_entity_poly.entity_id
_entity_poly.type
_entity_poly.pdbx_seq_one_letter_code
_entity_poly.pdbx_strand_id
1 'polypeptide(L)'
;MGGNRLIYDEPRFSGYEVILDVWPDVFAYGILLLPKNLCAGERRPVVVCAHGLEGRAQEIADPKIDSQYYHHFGARLAELGFVVYAPQDPFVGQEQFRIIQRMAHPLKLSLYSFILSQHQQTLNWLVGQPFIDSECIGFYGLSYGGKTAMRVPPLLDRYALCICSGDFNEGVWKMTSVTSKYSFMFDDSYDLYEFNFGDVINY
;
A
#
# COMPACT_ATOMS: atom_id res chain seq x y z
N MET A 1 6.26 5.93 20.19
CA MET A 1 7.66 5.67 19.78
C MET A 1 7.67 4.34 19.06
N GLY A 2 7.86 4.36 17.74
CA GLY A 2 7.89 3.17 16.90
C GLY A 2 9.14 2.33 17.12
N GLY A 3 8.99 1.00 17.21
CA GLY A 3 10.11 0.07 17.28
C GLY A 3 10.39 -0.54 15.90
N ASN A 4 11.67 -0.70 15.56
CA ASN A 4 12.09 -1.44 14.38
C ASN A 4 12.64 -2.81 14.81
N ARG A 5 12.13 -3.90 14.23
CA ARG A 5 12.59 -5.26 14.52
C ARG A 5 13.13 -5.92 13.25
N LEU A 6 14.38 -6.37 13.26
CA LEU A 6 14.93 -7.18 12.17
C LEU A 6 14.16 -8.50 12.07
N ILE A 7 13.62 -8.79 10.89
CA ILE A 7 12.86 -10.01 10.58
C ILE A 7 13.41 -10.81 9.40
N TYR A 8 14.16 -10.16 8.49
CA TYR A 8 14.84 -10.83 7.37
C TYR A 8 16.32 -10.49 7.34
N ASP A 9 17.16 -11.50 7.15
CA ASP A 9 18.61 -11.36 6.99
C ASP A 9 19.06 -12.08 5.71
N GLU A 10 18.68 -11.51 4.57
CA GLU A 10 18.93 -12.10 3.26
C GLU A 10 20.30 -11.65 2.72
N PRO A 11 20.92 -12.38 1.76
CA PRO A 11 22.26 -12.04 1.29
C PRO A 11 22.42 -10.61 0.75
N ARG A 12 21.37 -10.05 0.13
CA ARG A 12 21.41 -8.73 -0.53
C ARG A 12 20.73 -7.61 0.24
N PHE A 13 19.85 -7.91 1.19
CA PHE A 13 19.09 -6.92 1.94
C PHE A 13 18.75 -7.41 3.36
N SER A 14 18.41 -6.48 4.24
CA SER A 14 17.85 -6.75 5.57
C SER A 14 16.41 -6.25 5.60
N GLY A 15 15.52 -6.99 6.26
CA GLY A 15 14.11 -6.63 6.41
C GLY A 15 13.75 -6.29 7.85
N TYR A 16 13.04 -5.18 8.05
CA TYR A 16 12.66 -4.67 9.36
C TYR A 16 11.16 -4.45 9.43
N GLU A 17 10.51 -4.97 10.47
CA GLU A 17 9.18 -4.50 10.84
C GLU A 17 9.27 -3.08 11.35
N VAL A 18 8.34 -2.24 10.91
CA VAL A 18 8.23 -0.84 11.31
C VAL A 18 6.80 -0.61 11.77
N ILE A 19 6.63 -0.10 12.99
CA ILE A 19 5.34 0.35 13.53
C ILE A 19 5.45 1.83 13.84
N LEU A 20 4.54 2.64 13.31
CA LEU A 20 4.50 4.08 13.52
C LEU A 20 3.16 4.48 14.14
N ASP A 21 3.19 5.22 15.23
CA ASP A 21 1.98 5.79 15.83
C ASP A 21 1.39 6.86 14.88
N VAL A 22 0.08 6.80 14.62
CA VAL A 22 -0.64 7.77 13.76
C VAL A 22 -1.60 8.61 14.61
N TRP A 23 -2.47 7.95 15.37
CA TRP A 23 -3.39 8.55 16.36
C TRP A 23 -3.49 7.66 17.59
N PRO A 24 -4.17 8.06 18.67
CA PRO A 24 -4.51 7.13 19.75
C PRO A 24 -5.16 5.86 19.18
N ASP A 25 -4.59 4.71 19.51
CA ASP A 25 -5.03 3.37 19.09
C ASP A 25 -4.96 3.09 17.58
N VAL A 26 -4.34 3.96 16.78
CA VAL A 26 -4.15 3.77 15.34
C VAL A 26 -2.67 3.87 14.97
N PHE A 27 -2.16 2.86 14.29
CA PHE A 27 -0.78 2.78 13.85
C PHE A 27 -0.68 2.48 12.36
N ALA A 28 0.44 2.82 11.75
CA ALA A 28 0.87 2.30 10.46
C ALA A 28 1.87 1.16 10.73
N TYR A 29 1.69 0.04 10.04
CA TYR A 29 2.62 -1.09 10.08
C TYR A 29 3.10 -1.39 8.67
N GLY A 30 4.37 -1.80 8.56
CA GLY A 30 4.92 -2.30 7.31
C GLY A 30 6.29 -2.91 7.47
N ILE A 31 6.84 -3.38 6.37
CA ILE A 31 8.16 -4.00 6.29
C ILE A 31 9.07 -3.12 5.45
N LEU A 32 10.15 -2.60 6.05
CA LEU A 32 11.23 -1.92 5.35
C LEU A 32 12.27 -2.95 4.90
N LEU A 33 12.56 -3.02 3.60
CA LEU A 33 13.70 -3.74 3.07
C LEU A 33 14.82 -2.75 2.73
N LEU A 34 15.98 -2.97 3.34
CA LEU A 34 17.17 -2.13 3.19
C LEU A 34 18.28 -2.93 2.50
N PRO A 35 18.71 -2.54 1.29
CA PRO A 35 19.84 -3.16 0.61
C PRO A 35 21.13 -3.08 1.45
N LYS A 36 21.88 -4.18 1.51
CA LYS A 36 23.13 -4.26 2.29
C LYS A 36 24.32 -3.58 1.63
N ASN A 37 24.24 -3.32 0.33
CA ASN A 37 25.29 -2.65 -0.44
C ASN A 37 25.15 -1.12 -0.42
N LEU A 38 24.47 -0.55 0.59
CA LEU A 38 24.34 0.89 0.76
C LEU A 38 25.65 1.47 1.32
N CYS A 39 26.27 2.39 0.58
CA CYS A 39 27.50 3.05 0.99
C CYS A 39 27.23 4.10 2.07
N ALA A 40 28.26 4.42 2.88
CA ALA A 40 28.15 5.48 3.88
C ALA A 40 27.80 6.82 3.22
N GLY A 41 26.72 7.46 3.67
CA GLY A 41 26.22 8.72 3.12
C GLY A 41 25.43 8.61 1.82
N GLU A 42 25.28 7.41 1.26
CA GLU A 42 24.44 7.16 0.08
C GLU A 42 22.96 7.29 0.46
N ARG A 43 22.20 7.97 -0.41
CA ARG A 43 20.74 8.04 -0.35
C ARG A 43 20.15 7.37 -1.57
N ARG A 44 19.12 6.55 -1.36
CA ARG A 44 18.48 5.80 -2.44
C ARG A 44 17.00 6.13 -2.60
N PRO A 45 16.48 5.97 -3.83
CA PRO A 45 15.04 5.95 -4.06
C PRO A 45 14.35 4.88 -3.21
N VAL A 46 13.13 5.19 -2.80
CA VAL A 46 12.25 4.27 -2.08
C VAL A 46 11.09 3.89 -2.98
N VAL A 47 10.72 2.61 -2.99
CA VAL A 47 9.46 2.15 -3.58
C VAL A 47 8.54 1.68 -2.47
N VAL A 48 7.41 2.36 -2.30
CA VAL A 48 6.32 1.91 -1.44
C VAL A 48 5.48 0.89 -2.20
N CYS A 49 5.44 -0.36 -1.72
CA CYS A 49 4.84 -1.49 -2.42
C CYS A 49 3.57 -1.97 -1.70
N ALA A 50 2.39 -1.67 -2.24
CA ALA A 50 1.11 -1.95 -1.59
C ALA A 50 0.42 -3.22 -2.13
N HIS A 51 -0.10 -4.03 -1.21
CA HIS A 51 -0.85 -5.25 -1.53
C HIS A 51 -2.31 -4.93 -1.88
N GLY A 52 -3.03 -5.90 -2.42
CA GLY A 52 -4.47 -5.87 -2.67
C GLY A 52 -5.28 -6.49 -1.53
N LEU A 53 -6.59 -6.62 -1.76
CA LEU A 53 -7.58 -7.15 -0.80
C LEU A 53 -7.10 -8.44 -0.12
N GLU A 54 -7.18 -8.49 1.21
CA GLU A 54 -6.72 -9.61 2.07
C GLU A 54 -5.23 -9.97 1.96
N GLY A 55 -4.44 -9.24 1.16
CA GLY A 55 -3.02 -9.45 1.02
C GLY A 55 -2.23 -9.09 2.28
N ARG A 56 -0.99 -9.58 2.33
CA ARG A 56 -0.07 -9.32 3.44
C ARG A 56 1.18 -8.62 2.96
N ALA A 57 1.72 -7.71 3.78
CA ALA A 57 3.01 -7.06 3.50
C ALA A 57 4.14 -8.09 3.25
N GLN A 58 4.08 -9.24 3.93
CA GLN A 58 5.02 -10.35 3.75
C GLN A 58 4.94 -10.98 2.35
N GLU A 59 3.79 -11.01 1.70
CA GLU A 59 3.68 -11.56 0.34
C GLU A 59 4.41 -10.70 -0.71
N ILE A 60 4.71 -9.44 -0.36
CA ILE A 60 5.51 -8.50 -1.12
C ILE A 60 6.99 -8.56 -0.70
N ALA A 61 7.25 -8.68 0.60
CA ALA A 61 8.56 -8.43 1.20
C ALA A 61 9.38 -9.67 1.57
N ASP A 62 8.73 -10.83 1.77
CA ASP A 62 9.39 -12.08 2.15
C ASP A 62 9.75 -12.90 0.90
N PRO A 63 11.05 -13.09 0.58
CA PRO A 63 11.43 -13.87 -0.60
C PRO A 63 11.07 -15.36 -0.50
N LYS A 64 10.65 -15.84 0.67
CA LYS A 64 10.22 -17.24 0.88
C LYS A 64 8.72 -17.43 0.59
N ILE A 65 7.97 -16.35 0.44
CA ILE A 65 6.55 -16.38 0.10
C ILE A 65 6.39 -16.07 -1.38
N ASP A 66 6.10 -17.12 -2.16
CA ASP A 66 5.76 -16.97 -3.57
C ASP A 66 4.24 -16.93 -3.74
N SER A 67 3.67 -15.74 -3.52
CA SER A 67 2.24 -15.51 -3.74
C SER A 67 1.95 -15.39 -5.24
N GLN A 68 0.80 -15.93 -5.66
CA GLN A 68 0.39 -15.96 -7.06
C GLN A 68 0.35 -14.57 -7.74
N TYR A 69 0.06 -13.51 -6.97
CA TYR A 69 -0.14 -12.18 -7.53
C TYR A 69 1.08 -11.27 -7.39
N TYR A 70 1.83 -11.40 -6.29
CA TYR A 70 2.92 -10.47 -6.00
C TYR A 70 4.28 -11.05 -6.33
N HIS A 71 4.46 -12.38 -6.26
CA HIS A 71 5.76 -13.03 -6.48
C HIS A 71 6.91 -12.30 -5.76
N HIS A 72 6.67 -11.88 -4.50
CA HIS A 72 7.62 -11.14 -3.66
C HIS A 72 8.34 -9.99 -4.41
N PHE A 73 7.61 -9.25 -5.25
CA PHE A 73 8.23 -8.22 -6.11
C PHE A 73 8.97 -7.14 -5.32
N GLY A 74 8.55 -6.84 -4.08
CA GLY A 74 9.26 -5.95 -3.18
C GLY A 74 10.64 -6.48 -2.79
N ALA A 75 10.75 -7.77 -2.47
CA ALA A 75 12.04 -8.42 -2.24
C ALA A 75 12.95 -8.35 -3.48
N ARG A 76 12.39 -8.57 -4.68
CA ARG A 76 13.15 -8.43 -5.94
C ARG A 76 13.67 -7.01 -6.17
N LEU A 77 12.86 -5.99 -5.88
CA LEU A 77 13.31 -4.59 -5.94
C LEU A 77 14.44 -4.30 -4.93
N ALA A 78 14.34 -4.85 -3.72
CA ALA A 78 15.40 -4.72 -2.71
C ALA A 78 16.69 -5.43 -3.15
N GLU A 79 16.60 -6.62 -3.76
CA GLU A 79 17.74 -7.29 -4.38
C GLU A 79 18.41 -6.40 -5.44
N LEU A 80 17.62 -5.73 -6.29
CA LEU A 80 18.11 -4.78 -7.30
C LEU A 80 18.69 -3.49 -6.72
N GLY A 81 18.56 -3.26 -5.41
CA GLY A 81 19.19 -2.16 -4.71
C GLY A 81 18.27 -0.99 -4.37
N PHE A 82 16.97 -1.09 -4.60
CA PHE A 82 15.99 -0.11 -4.11
C PHE A 82 15.75 -0.27 -2.62
N VAL A 83 15.50 0.82 -1.90
CA VAL A 83 14.86 0.71 -0.59
C VAL A 83 13.39 0.43 -0.84
N VAL A 84 12.81 -0.53 -0.11
CA VAL A 84 11.39 -0.88 -0.27
C VAL A 84 10.68 -0.71 1.06
N TYR A 85 9.48 -0.15 1.04
CA TYR A 85 8.58 -0.17 2.19
C TYR A 85 7.26 -0.81 1.77
N ALA A 86 6.94 -1.97 2.34
CA ALA A 86 5.69 -2.68 2.12
C ALA A 86 4.71 -2.40 3.27
N PRO A 87 3.78 -1.45 3.15
CA PRO A 87 2.74 -1.23 4.17
C PRO A 87 1.80 -2.43 4.26
N GLN A 88 1.24 -2.63 5.45
CA GLN A 88 0.04 -3.43 5.64
C GLN A 88 -1.16 -2.48 5.71
N ASP A 89 -1.94 -2.46 4.65
CA ASP A 89 -3.15 -1.66 4.59
C ASP A 89 -4.33 -2.38 5.28
N PRO A 90 -5.33 -1.62 5.80
CA PRO A 90 -6.41 -2.14 6.63
C PRO A 90 -7.56 -2.78 5.83
N PHE A 91 -7.36 -3.19 4.57
CA PHE A 91 -8.34 -3.99 3.80
C PHE A 91 -8.11 -5.50 4.01
N VAL A 92 -8.02 -5.88 5.28
CA VAL A 92 -7.86 -7.27 5.75
C VAL A 92 -8.93 -7.59 6.79
N GLY A 93 -9.16 -8.88 7.05
CA GLY A 93 -10.12 -9.31 8.07
C GLY A 93 -11.55 -9.44 7.53
N GLN A 94 -11.68 -9.65 6.22
CA GLN A 94 -12.91 -9.94 5.51
C GLN A 94 -13.97 -8.86 5.80
N GLU A 95 -15.02 -9.21 6.52
CA GLU A 95 -16.11 -8.28 6.81
C GLU A 95 -15.68 -7.09 7.70
N GLN A 96 -14.62 -7.22 8.49
CA GLN A 96 -14.23 -6.21 9.48
C GLN A 96 -13.88 -4.86 8.84
N PHE A 97 -13.06 -4.86 7.79
CA PHE A 97 -12.71 -3.60 7.13
C PHE A 97 -13.90 -2.98 6.38
N ARG A 98 -14.80 -3.82 5.85
CA ARG A 98 -16.03 -3.38 5.18
C ARG A 98 -16.96 -2.67 6.15
N ILE A 99 -17.07 -3.18 7.38
CA ILE A 99 -17.79 -2.51 8.49
C ILE A 99 -17.12 -1.17 8.83
N ILE A 100 -15.79 -1.10 8.89
CA ILE A 100 -15.07 0.17 9.11
C ILE A 100 -15.41 1.18 8.01
N GLN A 101 -15.34 0.79 6.74
CA GLN A 101 -15.73 1.65 5.61
C GLN A 101 -17.18 2.14 5.74
N ARG A 102 -18.10 1.24 6.04
CA ARG A 102 -19.52 1.57 6.22
C ARG A 102 -19.76 2.55 7.38
N MET A 103 -19.06 2.39 8.51
CA MET A 103 -19.14 3.30 9.65
C MET A 103 -18.48 4.65 9.39
N ALA A 104 -17.48 4.70 8.50
CA ALA A 104 -16.80 5.93 8.11
C ALA A 104 -17.69 6.85 7.26
N HIS A 105 -18.55 6.28 6.39
CA HIS A 105 -19.37 7.05 5.45
C HIS A 105 -20.28 8.11 6.11
N PRO A 106 -21.03 7.84 7.20
CA PRO A 106 -21.81 8.86 7.93
C PRO A 106 -20.98 10.02 8.48
N LEU A 107 -19.68 9.80 8.70
CA LEU A 107 -18.73 10.83 9.15
C LEU A 107 -18.08 11.57 7.98
N LYS A 108 -18.51 11.31 6.74
CA LYS A 108 -17.91 11.81 5.49
C LYS A 108 -16.45 11.38 5.32
N LEU A 109 -16.12 10.22 5.88
CA LEU A 109 -14.82 9.56 5.75
C LEU A 109 -14.98 8.28 4.92
N SER A 110 -13.87 7.73 4.45
CA SER A 110 -13.78 6.39 3.87
C SER A 110 -12.61 5.63 4.49
N LEU A 111 -12.45 4.34 4.16
CA LEU A 111 -11.25 3.59 4.56
C LEU A 111 -9.96 4.32 4.14
N TYR A 112 -9.99 4.96 2.97
CA TYR A 112 -8.85 5.73 2.44
C TYR A 112 -8.51 6.98 3.24
N SER A 113 -9.43 7.52 4.06
CA SER A 113 -9.10 8.62 4.97
C SER A 113 -8.09 8.20 6.05
N PHE A 114 -8.20 6.95 6.54
CA PHE A 114 -7.27 6.38 7.50
C PHE A 114 -5.95 5.98 6.82
N ILE A 115 -6.04 5.33 5.65
CA ILE A 115 -4.87 4.96 4.82
C ILE A 115 -4.05 6.19 4.46
N LEU A 116 -4.69 7.29 4.03
CA LEU A 116 -4.03 8.56 3.72
C LEU A 116 -3.16 9.05 4.88
N SER A 117 -3.67 8.94 6.11
CA SER A 117 -2.95 9.41 7.30
C SER A 117 -1.82 8.46 7.71
N GLN A 118 -2.02 7.15 7.55
CA GLN A 118 -0.95 6.15 7.68
C GLN A 118 0.18 6.43 6.68
N HIS A 119 -0.15 6.71 5.42
CA HIS A 119 0.83 7.08 4.40
C HIS A 119 1.52 8.41 4.68
N GLN A 120 0.79 9.44 5.13
CA GLN A 120 1.40 10.71 5.53
C GLN A 120 2.44 10.52 6.64
N GLN A 121 2.12 9.70 7.65
CA GLN A 121 3.03 9.39 8.75
C GLN A 121 4.23 8.55 8.27
N THR A 122 3.98 7.54 7.43
CA THR A 122 5.04 6.74 6.79
C THR A 122 5.99 7.61 6.00
N LEU A 123 5.49 8.54 5.18
CA LEU A 123 6.33 9.44 4.40
C LEU A 123 7.14 10.38 5.29
N ASN A 124 6.53 10.95 6.34
CA ASN A 124 7.24 11.78 7.31
C ASN A 124 8.39 11.02 7.99
N TRP A 125 8.18 9.74 8.28
CA TRP A 125 9.22 8.88 8.84
C TRP A 125 10.29 8.51 7.80
N LEU A 126 9.90 8.14 6.58
CA LEU A 126 10.81 7.77 5.49
C LEU A 126 11.78 8.91 5.15
N VAL A 127 11.28 10.14 4.97
CA VAL A 127 12.15 11.30 4.64
C VAL A 127 13.10 11.68 5.79
N GLY A 128 12.83 11.22 7.00
CA GLY A 128 13.73 11.38 8.15
C GLY A 128 14.90 10.38 8.18
N GLN A 129 14.88 9.35 7.33
CA GLN A 129 15.94 8.34 7.34
C GLN A 129 17.18 8.83 6.57
N PRO A 130 18.40 8.65 7.10
CA PRO A 130 19.61 9.22 6.49
C PRO A 130 19.98 8.61 5.14
N PHE A 131 19.43 7.43 4.82
CA PHE A 131 19.68 6.64 3.62
C PHE A 131 18.58 6.77 2.55
N ILE A 132 17.56 7.60 2.79
CA ILE A 132 16.46 7.81 1.86
C ILE A 132 16.70 9.11 1.07
N ASP A 133 16.51 9.03 -0.24
CA ASP A 133 16.36 10.21 -1.09
C ASP A 133 14.92 10.71 -1.00
N SER A 134 14.73 11.89 -0.37
CA SER A 134 13.41 12.44 -0.09
C SER A 134 12.63 12.86 -1.33
N GLU A 135 13.33 13.08 -2.45
CA GLU A 135 12.73 13.51 -3.71
C GLU A 135 12.36 12.32 -4.62
N CYS A 136 12.78 11.11 -4.26
CA CYS A 136 12.62 9.90 -5.08
C CYS A 136 11.84 8.81 -4.34
N ILE A 137 10.59 9.09 -3.98
CA ILE A 137 9.68 8.11 -3.38
C ILE A 137 8.60 7.74 -4.40
N GLY A 138 8.65 6.51 -4.91
CA GLY A 138 7.63 5.94 -5.79
C GLY A 138 6.60 5.12 -5.01
N PHE A 139 5.39 5.01 -5.56
CA PHE A 139 4.34 4.12 -5.08
C PHE A 139 4.03 3.07 -6.16
N TYR A 140 3.95 1.80 -5.79
CA TYR A 140 3.51 0.71 -6.65
C TYR A 140 2.49 -0.17 -5.91
N GLY A 141 1.24 -0.15 -6.36
CA GLY A 141 0.19 -0.97 -5.78
C GLY A 141 -0.53 -1.87 -6.79
N LEU A 142 -1.05 -3.00 -6.29
CA LEU A 142 -1.83 -3.97 -7.05
C LEU A 142 -3.24 -4.16 -6.46
N SER A 143 -4.28 -4.19 -7.30
CA SER A 143 -5.69 -4.37 -6.88
C SER A 143 -6.12 -3.26 -5.90
N TYR A 144 -6.53 -3.55 -4.65
CA TYR A 144 -6.78 -2.50 -3.65
C TYR A 144 -5.56 -1.60 -3.43
N GLY A 145 -4.34 -2.13 -3.55
CA GLY A 145 -3.13 -1.32 -3.58
C GLY A 145 -3.07 -0.41 -4.80
N GLY A 146 -3.57 -0.86 -5.96
CA GLY A 146 -3.76 -0.03 -7.15
C GLY A 146 -4.78 1.09 -6.91
N LYS A 147 -5.86 0.79 -6.20
CA LYS A 147 -6.86 1.78 -5.75
C LYS A 147 -6.24 2.79 -4.79
N THR A 148 -5.39 2.36 -3.86
CA THR A 148 -4.56 3.24 -3.03
C THR A 148 -3.65 4.11 -3.89
N ALA A 149 -3.03 3.55 -4.93
CA ALA A 149 -2.18 4.25 -5.89
C ALA A 149 -2.92 5.43 -6.56
N MET A 150 -4.21 5.27 -6.87
CA MET A 150 -5.02 6.31 -7.50
C MET A 150 -5.58 7.35 -6.51
N ARG A 151 -5.63 7.04 -5.21
CA ARG A 151 -6.37 7.84 -4.21
C ARG A 151 -5.50 8.54 -3.19
N VAL A 152 -4.35 7.98 -2.88
CA VAL A 152 -3.47 8.47 -1.80
C VAL A 152 -2.33 9.33 -2.35
N PRO A 153 -1.51 8.86 -3.31
CA PRO A 153 -0.44 9.69 -3.88
C PRO A 153 -0.86 11.07 -4.37
N PRO A 154 -2.01 11.27 -5.06
CA PRO A 154 -2.42 12.61 -5.50
C PRO A 154 -2.72 13.61 -4.36
N LEU A 155 -2.88 13.13 -3.13
CA LEU A 155 -3.19 13.95 -1.95
C LEU A 155 -1.97 14.17 -1.04
N LEU A 156 -0.80 13.61 -1.39
CA LEU A 156 0.42 13.68 -0.60
C LEU A 156 1.60 14.12 -1.46
N ASP A 157 2.17 15.29 -1.17
CA ASP A 157 3.17 15.96 -2.01
C ASP A 157 4.54 15.25 -2.15
N ARG A 158 4.75 14.12 -1.47
CA ARG A 158 6.07 13.45 -1.40
C ARG A 158 6.20 12.24 -2.33
N TYR A 159 5.13 11.82 -3.00
CA TYR A 159 5.22 10.75 -4.00
C TYR A 159 5.62 11.34 -5.36
N ALA A 160 6.78 10.94 -5.86
CA ALA A 160 7.31 11.39 -7.15
C ALA A 160 6.73 10.60 -8.35
N LEU A 161 6.25 9.38 -8.11
CA LEU A 161 5.70 8.48 -9.12
C LEU A 161 4.66 7.57 -8.48
N CYS A 162 3.64 7.20 -9.26
CA CYS A 162 2.66 6.20 -8.86
C CYS A 162 2.40 5.19 -9.99
N ILE A 163 2.37 3.91 -9.64
CA ILE A 163 2.05 2.79 -10.52
C ILE A 163 0.78 2.11 -10.00
N CYS A 164 -0.30 2.23 -10.76
CA CYS A 164 -1.58 1.56 -10.52
C CYS A 164 -1.65 0.26 -11.33
N SER A 165 -1.57 -0.89 -10.65
CA SER A 165 -1.75 -2.21 -11.25
C SER A 165 -3.04 -2.85 -10.74
N GLY A 166 -3.75 -3.58 -11.61
CA GLY A 166 -4.96 -4.32 -11.23
C GLY A 166 -6.18 -3.46 -10.85
N ASP A 167 -6.07 -2.13 -10.85
CA ASP A 167 -7.19 -1.21 -10.59
C ASP A 167 -7.43 -0.20 -11.73
N PHE A 168 -6.53 -0.08 -12.73
CA PHE A 168 -6.78 0.73 -13.93
C PHE A 168 -7.59 -0.07 -14.98
N ASN A 169 -8.91 -0.03 -14.89
CA ASN A 169 -9.88 -0.80 -15.68
C ASN A 169 -11.24 -0.08 -15.87
N GLU A 170 -12.29 -0.82 -16.25
CA GLU A 170 -13.65 -0.28 -16.40
C GLU A 170 -14.43 -0.39 -15.09
N GLY A 171 -14.04 0.43 -14.09
CA GLY A 171 -14.59 0.36 -12.73
C GLY A 171 -16.11 0.49 -12.66
N VAL A 172 -16.71 1.42 -13.41
CA VAL A 172 -18.17 1.59 -13.46
C VAL A 172 -18.86 0.31 -13.97
N TRP A 173 -18.37 -0.27 -15.05
CA TRP A 173 -18.93 -1.52 -15.59
C TRP A 173 -18.77 -2.68 -14.63
N LYS A 174 -17.62 -2.81 -13.96
CA LYS A 174 -17.43 -3.84 -12.94
C LYS A 174 -18.38 -3.69 -11.77
N MET A 175 -18.80 -2.48 -11.42
CA MET A 175 -19.72 -2.25 -10.31
C MET A 175 -21.19 -2.34 -10.71
N THR A 176 -21.57 -2.09 -11.98
CA THR A 176 -23.00 -1.98 -12.35
C THR A 176 -23.50 -3.08 -13.27
N SER A 177 -22.61 -3.82 -13.93
CA SER A 177 -23.02 -4.82 -14.92
C SER A 177 -23.71 -6.02 -14.27
N VAL A 178 -24.89 -6.40 -14.77
CA VAL A 178 -25.58 -7.64 -14.36
C VAL A 178 -25.30 -8.85 -15.26
N THR A 179 -24.52 -8.67 -16.34
CA THR A 179 -24.25 -9.73 -17.33
C THR A 179 -22.78 -10.17 -17.40
N SER A 180 -21.85 -9.28 -17.05
CA SER A 180 -20.42 -9.57 -16.98
C SER A 180 -20.08 -10.49 -15.81
N LYS A 181 -19.25 -11.51 -16.08
CA LYS A 181 -18.68 -12.40 -15.04
C LYS A 181 -17.63 -11.73 -14.17
N TYR A 182 -17.13 -10.56 -14.57
CA TYR A 182 -16.15 -9.77 -13.82
C TYR A 182 -16.81 -8.68 -12.97
N SER A 183 -18.14 -8.74 -12.82
CA SER A 183 -18.90 -7.76 -12.04
C SER A 183 -18.89 -8.10 -10.55
N PHE A 184 -18.72 -7.06 -9.73
CA PHE A 184 -18.81 -7.08 -8.28
C PHE A 184 -20.27 -7.01 -7.77
N MET A 185 -21.27 -6.94 -8.65
CA MET A 185 -22.70 -6.93 -8.27
C MET A 185 -23.14 -8.16 -7.47
N PHE A 186 -22.42 -9.27 -7.60
CA PHE A 186 -22.83 -10.57 -7.08
C PHE A 186 -21.84 -11.19 -6.09
N ASP A 187 -20.84 -10.43 -5.64
CA ASP A 187 -19.89 -10.87 -4.62
C ASP A 187 -19.96 -10.00 -3.35
N ASP A 188 -19.02 -10.19 -2.43
CA ASP A 188 -18.98 -9.52 -1.14
C ASP A 188 -18.35 -8.12 -1.17
N SER A 189 -17.99 -7.59 -2.35
CA SER A 189 -17.31 -6.30 -2.54
C SER A 189 -18.24 -5.09 -2.42
N TYR A 190 -19.20 -5.14 -1.50
CA TYR A 190 -20.18 -4.07 -1.29
C TYR A 190 -19.55 -2.78 -0.74
N ASP A 191 -18.30 -2.83 -0.30
CA ASP A 191 -17.54 -1.65 0.11
C ASP A 191 -17.15 -0.78 -1.08
N LEU A 192 -16.96 -1.34 -2.28
CA LEU A 192 -16.45 -0.62 -3.46
C LEU A 192 -17.38 0.50 -3.97
N TYR A 193 -18.66 0.49 -3.57
CA TYR A 193 -19.67 1.42 -4.09
C TYR A 193 -19.53 2.82 -3.48
N GLU A 194 -19.40 3.81 -4.36
CA GLU A 194 -19.23 5.21 -3.99
C GLU A 194 -20.31 6.08 -4.62
N PHE A 195 -20.82 7.03 -3.84
CA PHE A 195 -21.83 7.95 -4.31
C PHE A 195 -21.30 8.79 -5.47
N ASN A 196 -22.05 8.80 -6.59
CA ASN A 196 -21.78 9.62 -7.76
C ASN A 196 -20.44 9.35 -8.46
N PHE A 197 -19.80 8.18 -8.24
CA PHE A 197 -18.49 7.87 -8.81
C PHE A 197 -18.49 7.90 -10.35
N GLY A 198 -19.43 7.20 -10.98
CA GLY A 198 -19.48 7.04 -12.44
C GLY A 198 -19.78 8.32 -13.23
N ASP A 199 -20.32 9.35 -12.58
CA ASP A 199 -20.56 10.67 -13.19
C ASP A 199 -19.34 11.60 -13.06
N VAL A 200 -18.34 11.23 -12.25
CA VAL A 200 -17.17 12.06 -11.94
C VAL A 200 -15.91 11.49 -12.58
N ILE A 201 -15.65 10.19 -12.40
CA ILE A 201 -14.46 9.49 -12.92
C ILE A 201 -14.77 8.03 -13.26
N ASN A 202 -14.04 7.46 -14.21
CA ASN A 202 -13.99 6.03 -14.48
C ASN A 202 -12.54 5.66 -14.79
N TYR A 203 -11.99 4.76 -13.99
CA TYR A 203 -10.65 4.23 -14.14
C TYR A 203 -10.60 2.82 -13.58
#